data_AF-A0A3L8BV90-F1
#
_entry.id   AF-A0A3L8BV90-F1
#
_cell.length_a   1.000
_cell.length_b   1.000
_cell.length_c   1.000
_cell.angle_alpha   90.00
_cell.angle_beta   90.00
_cell.angle_gamma   90.00
#
_symmetry.space_group_name_H-M   'P 1'
#
loop_
_entity.id
_entity.type
_entity.pdbx_description
1 polymer ?
#
loop_
_entity_poly.entity_id
_entity_poly.type
_entity_poly.pdbx_seq_one_letter_code
_entity_poly.pdbx_strand_id
1 'polypeptide(L)'
;MSSDSSAWSRYPGYRIDLVPSHSLGKVTRNGVTLAQSKACLLVQESDHDARLYFPEADVLWEHFSASDHQTHCPFKGDASYWSLAVADDTVDNVIWTYRDPLPQVAGLSGYVSFDTEQLQVELIQNWSGEPEHAVSTRFPIWGDAQDLLSLLDVQPVSDKCASDSCPSDTGSPQACYRSQPYPNPPIGTFIESLKEKRRRSVVEGGHQLSQAIVAASKTIPEQRVTSASMIFSKAASFEEPLDVKVDVLRRGRSFSTVEVKTLQQDQMRSTGLLLMDASPGDRIKQAIAMPEVAGPDAAMPLDMKVTGREIRIVDGAYTNDLDHVGPPELYAWIRFRDAPKEQYLNAALMTQATTHWTIAAALRPHPGLSQALAHVSLSTGPLKADISFHDDVDVSEWMLYVNDVVYSGKGQAQSQGKIFAIDGRLLASFAIHTMIRDFAGGGGKGHNAM
;
A
#
# COMPACT_ATOMS: atom_id res chain seq x y z
N MET A 1 -39.82 3.68 28.18
CA MET A 1 -39.45 2.87 27.01
C MET A 1 -39.28 3.85 25.85
N SER A 2 -38.06 4.39 25.67
CA SER A 2 -37.73 5.20 24.50
C SER A 2 -37.63 4.24 23.33
N SER A 3 -38.45 4.44 22.30
CA SER A 3 -38.24 3.77 21.02
C SER A 3 -36.95 4.36 20.43
N ASP A 4 -35.80 3.74 20.69
CA ASP A 4 -34.54 4.10 20.04
C ASP A 4 -34.66 3.75 18.56
N SER A 5 -35.24 4.70 17.85
CA SER A 5 -35.41 4.66 16.42
C SER A 5 -34.02 4.62 15.81
N SER A 6 -33.73 3.54 15.10
CA SER A 6 -32.71 3.44 14.06
C SER A 6 -32.34 4.81 13.46
N ALA A 7 -31.04 5.09 13.36
CA ALA A 7 -30.54 6.34 12.79
C ALA A 7 -30.55 6.35 11.25
N TRP A 8 -30.85 5.23 10.59
CA TRP A 8 -30.82 5.08 9.13
C TRP A 8 -31.63 6.17 8.40
N SER A 9 -32.82 6.54 8.91
CA SER A 9 -33.65 7.59 8.29
C SER A 9 -33.08 9.00 8.46
N ARG A 10 -32.26 9.23 9.49
CA ARG A 10 -31.62 10.52 9.79
C ARG A 10 -30.33 10.71 8.99
N TYR A 11 -29.70 9.62 8.57
CA TYR A 11 -28.44 9.62 7.81
C TYR A 11 -28.59 8.81 6.51
N PRO A 12 -29.32 9.32 5.51
CA PRO A 12 -29.62 8.57 4.28
C PRO A 12 -28.39 8.23 3.43
N GLY A 13 -27.23 8.85 3.69
CA GLY A 13 -25.96 8.54 3.03
C GLY A 13 -25.06 7.57 3.79
N TYR A 14 -25.39 7.22 5.05
CA TYR A 14 -24.62 6.28 5.85
C TYR A 14 -24.76 4.87 5.28
N ARG A 15 -23.65 4.14 5.17
CA ARG A 15 -23.63 2.80 4.59
C ARG A 15 -22.92 1.82 5.51
N ILE A 16 -23.45 0.59 5.53
CA ILE A 16 -22.80 -0.57 6.11
C ILE A 16 -22.93 -1.69 5.07
N ASP A 17 -21.82 -2.00 4.42
CA ASP A 17 -21.75 -3.03 3.39
C ASP A 17 -21.18 -4.33 4.00
N LEU A 18 -21.89 -5.44 3.78
CA LEU A 18 -21.50 -6.78 4.23
C LEU A 18 -20.98 -7.55 3.01
N VAL A 19 -19.67 -7.62 2.86
CA VAL A 19 -19.00 -8.20 1.69
C VAL A 19 -18.41 -9.57 2.06
N PRO A 20 -18.78 -10.68 1.39
CA PRO A 20 -18.11 -11.96 1.62
C PRO A 20 -16.60 -11.86 1.38
N SER A 21 -15.81 -12.35 2.33
CA SER A 21 -14.35 -12.47 2.17
C SER A 21 -14.02 -13.75 1.41
N HIS A 22 -13.13 -13.65 0.42
CA HIS A 22 -12.63 -14.81 -0.33
C HIS A 22 -11.38 -15.44 0.29
N SER A 23 -10.89 -14.88 1.39
CA SER A 23 -9.72 -15.38 2.12
C SER A 23 -10.14 -16.29 3.27
N LEU A 24 -9.23 -17.14 3.72
CA LEU A 24 -9.40 -17.85 4.99
C LEU A 24 -9.12 -16.87 6.13
N GLY A 25 -10.15 -16.49 6.90
CA GLY A 25 -9.97 -15.75 8.13
C GLY A 25 -9.42 -16.66 9.22
N LYS A 26 -8.45 -16.19 10.00
CA LYS A 26 -7.91 -16.89 11.16
C LYS A 26 -7.71 -15.92 12.31
N VAL A 27 -8.12 -16.34 13.51
CA VAL A 27 -7.90 -15.59 14.75
C VAL A 27 -7.02 -16.42 15.67
N THR A 28 -5.93 -15.83 16.15
CA THR A 28 -5.02 -16.46 17.10
C THR A 28 -4.62 -15.52 18.23
N ARG A 29 -4.19 -16.12 19.34
CA ARG A 29 -3.48 -15.43 20.43
C ARG A 29 -2.49 -16.39 21.08
N ASN A 30 -1.24 -15.95 21.25
CA ASN A 30 -0.16 -16.76 21.84
C ASN A 30 -0.03 -18.17 21.22
N GLY A 31 -0.23 -18.28 19.90
CA GLY A 31 -0.18 -19.55 19.15
C GLY A 31 -1.45 -20.41 19.23
N VAL A 32 -2.42 -20.07 20.07
CA VAL A 32 -3.72 -20.77 20.15
C VAL A 32 -4.65 -20.23 19.07
N THR A 33 -5.28 -21.12 18.31
CA THR A 33 -6.32 -20.75 17.34
C THR A 33 -7.65 -20.58 18.07
N LEU A 34 -8.35 -19.48 17.78
CA LEU A 34 -9.60 -19.10 18.44
C LEU A 34 -10.80 -19.16 17.49
N ALA A 35 -10.58 -18.89 16.21
CA ALA A 35 -11.56 -19.03 15.14
C ALA A 35 -10.87 -19.20 13.80
N GLN A 36 -11.50 -19.90 12.86
CA GLN A 36 -11.00 -20.04 11.50
C GLN A 36 -12.15 -20.31 10.52
N SER A 37 -12.31 -19.47 9.49
CA SER A 37 -13.45 -19.59 8.57
C SER A 37 -13.15 -19.12 7.15
N LYS A 38 -13.75 -19.79 6.16
CA LYS A 38 -13.81 -19.33 4.75
C LYS A 38 -15.09 -18.56 4.43
N ALA A 39 -16.00 -18.42 5.39
CA ALA A 39 -17.28 -17.76 5.24
C ALA A 39 -17.31 -16.43 6.01
N CYS A 40 -16.16 -15.76 6.15
CA CYS A 40 -16.08 -14.48 6.82
C CYS A 40 -16.80 -13.38 6.02
N LEU A 41 -17.33 -12.38 6.71
CA LEU A 41 -17.84 -11.14 6.12
C LEU A 41 -16.89 -10.00 6.45
N LEU A 42 -16.42 -9.30 5.43
CA LEU A 42 -15.82 -7.98 5.55
C LEU A 42 -16.94 -6.94 5.66
N VAL A 43 -17.05 -6.33 6.83
CA VAL A 43 -18.05 -5.29 7.11
C VAL A 43 -17.39 -3.94 6.99
N GLN A 44 -17.83 -3.16 6.01
CA GLN A 44 -17.35 -1.82 5.71
C GLN A 44 -18.42 -0.81 6.13
N GLU A 45 -18.07 0.13 6.98
CA GLU A 45 -19.00 1.11 7.52
C GLU A 45 -18.47 2.51 7.28
N SER A 46 -19.37 3.44 6.93
CA SER A 46 -19.01 4.85 6.76
C SER A 46 -18.29 5.39 8.00
N ASP A 47 -17.14 6.03 7.80
CA ASP A 47 -16.32 6.63 8.84
C ASP A 47 -15.78 5.65 9.91
N HIS A 48 -15.73 4.33 9.63
CA HIS A 48 -15.21 3.32 10.56
C HIS A 48 -14.18 2.38 9.91
N ASP A 49 -13.28 1.83 10.73
CA ASP A 49 -12.43 0.70 10.34
C ASP A 49 -13.28 -0.48 9.88
N ALA A 50 -12.91 -1.09 8.75
CA ALA A 50 -13.52 -2.34 8.34
C ALA A 50 -13.30 -3.40 9.42
N ARG A 51 -14.29 -4.28 9.59
CA ARG A 51 -14.27 -5.36 10.57
C ARG A 51 -14.48 -6.70 9.88
N LEU A 52 -13.78 -7.72 10.35
CA LEU A 52 -13.94 -9.08 9.85
C LEU A 52 -14.85 -9.87 10.80
N TYR A 53 -16.00 -10.26 10.29
CA TYR A 53 -16.98 -11.05 11.01
C TYR A 53 -16.88 -12.52 10.61
N PHE A 54 -16.87 -13.40 11.61
CA PHE A 54 -16.81 -14.85 11.48
C PHE A 54 -18.17 -15.45 11.83
N PRO A 55 -18.63 -16.50 11.15
CA PRO A 55 -19.77 -17.27 11.62
C PRO A 55 -19.54 -17.77 13.04
N GLU A 56 -20.54 -17.65 13.91
CA GLU A 56 -20.46 -18.14 15.30
C GLU A 56 -20.11 -19.63 15.37
N ALA A 57 -20.50 -20.41 14.35
CA ALA A 57 -20.21 -21.83 14.25
C ALA A 57 -18.71 -22.15 14.06
N ASP A 58 -17.91 -21.19 13.59
CA ASP A 58 -16.49 -21.36 13.30
C ASP A 58 -15.58 -20.81 14.43
N VAL A 59 -16.18 -20.47 15.58
CA VAL A 59 -15.50 -19.99 16.77
C VAL A 59 -15.35 -21.11 17.79
N LEU A 60 -14.16 -21.24 18.36
CA LEU A 60 -13.85 -22.19 19.42
C LEU A 60 -14.29 -21.62 20.78
N TRP A 61 -15.60 -21.71 21.05
CA TRP A 61 -16.24 -21.13 22.23
C TRP A 61 -15.73 -21.63 23.59
N GLU A 62 -15.03 -22.77 23.63
CA GLU A 62 -14.38 -23.28 24.85
C GLU A 62 -13.33 -22.33 25.43
N HIS A 63 -12.86 -21.35 24.66
CA HIS A 63 -11.93 -20.31 25.08
C HIS A 63 -12.60 -19.03 25.58
N PHE A 64 -13.93 -18.95 25.54
CA PHE A 64 -14.66 -17.69 25.76
C PHE A 64 -15.79 -17.84 26.77
N SER A 65 -16.02 -16.78 27.53
CA SER A 65 -17.16 -16.64 28.43
C SER A 65 -17.95 -15.37 28.10
N ALA A 66 -19.28 -15.45 28.18
CA ALA A 66 -20.13 -14.27 28.00
C ALA A 66 -19.80 -13.20 29.04
N SER A 67 -19.80 -11.94 28.61
CA SER A 67 -19.63 -10.77 29.46
C SER A 67 -21.00 -10.13 29.75
N ASP A 68 -21.13 -9.47 30.90
CA ASP A 68 -22.29 -8.64 31.21
C ASP A 68 -22.25 -7.28 30.45
N HIS A 69 -21.17 -7.01 29.72
CA HIS A 69 -21.03 -5.80 28.92
C HIS A 69 -21.92 -5.83 27.67
N GLN A 70 -22.61 -4.72 27.42
CA GLN A 70 -23.40 -4.48 26.22
C GLN A 70 -23.22 -3.04 25.76
N THR A 71 -23.33 -2.82 24.45
CA THR A 71 -23.32 -1.48 23.85
C THR A 71 -24.45 -1.36 22.84
N HIS A 72 -24.93 -0.13 22.61
CA HIS A 72 -25.96 0.13 21.61
C HIS A 72 -25.35 0.90 20.43
N CYS A 73 -25.54 0.37 19.22
CA CYS A 73 -25.22 1.06 17.97
C CYS A 73 -26.52 1.46 17.26
N PRO A 74 -26.75 2.75 16.94
CA PRO A 74 -27.99 3.20 16.34
C PRO A 74 -28.21 2.71 14.88
N PHE A 75 -27.19 2.10 14.27
CA PHE A 75 -27.24 1.52 12.93
C PHE A 75 -27.26 -0.01 12.91
N LYS A 76 -26.77 -0.66 13.96
CA LYS A 76 -26.67 -2.14 14.02
C LYS A 76 -27.55 -2.79 15.08
N GLY A 77 -27.91 -2.07 16.14
CA GLY A 77 -28.65 -2.61 17.30
C GLY A 77 -27.74 -2.83 18.52
N ASP A 78 -28.17 -3.72 19.40
CA ASP A 78 -27.47 -4.02 20.64
C ASP A 78 -26.37 -5.08 20.43
N ALA A 79 -25.15 -4.74 20.84
CA ALA A 79 -24.01 -5.66 20.82
C ALA A 79 -23.87 -6.37 22.17
N SER A 80 -23.67 -7.68 22.12
CA SER A 80 -23.24 -8.50 23.26
C SER A 80 -21.76 -8.81 23.16
N TYR A 81 -21.08 -9.02 24.30
CA TYR A 81 -19.63 -9.21 24.36
C TYR A 81 -19.21 -10.51 25.06
N TRP A 82 -18.04 -11.02 24.70
CA TRP A 82 -17.39 -12.17 25.35
C TRP A 82 -15.94 -11.84 25.68
N SER A 83 -15.48 -12.35 26.81
CA SER A 83 -14.09 -12.28 27.26
C SER A 83 -13.37 -13.59 26.92
N LEU A 84 -12.08 -13.47 26.59
CA LEU A 84 -11.19 -14.62 26.43
C LEU A 84 -10.75 -15.10 27.81
N ALA A 85 -10.80 -16.41 28.03
CA ALA A 85 -10.22 -17.07 29.18
C ALA A 85 -9.42 -18.29 28.69
N VAL A 86 -8.13 -18.09 28.39
CA VAL A 86 -7.21 -19.16 27.96
C VAL A 86 -6.06 -19.24 28.94
N ALA A 87 -6.01 -20.33 29.72
CA ALA A 87 -4.99 -20.54 30.75
C ALA A 87 -4.87 -19.31 31.70
N ASP A 88 -3.67 -18.77 31.85
CA ASP A 88 -3.37 -17.59 32.70
C ASP A 88 -3.55 -16.23 31.97
N ASP A 89 -4.20 -16.24 30.80
CA ASP A 89 -4.43 -15.04 29.98
C ASP A 89 -5.95 -14.77 29.87
N THR A 90 -6.39 -13.74 30.60
CA THR A 90 -7.78 -13.28 30.57
C THR A 90 -7.82 -11.90 29.93
N VAL A 91 -8.69 -11.75 28.92
CA VAL A 91 -8.81 -10.51 28.17
C VAL A 91 -10.29 -10.18 27.98
N ASP A 92 -10.68 -9.00 28.46
CA ASP A 92 -12.08 -8.64 28.51
C ASP A 92 -12.62 -8.16 27.17
N ASN A 93 -13.85 -8.58 26.85
CA ASN A 93 -14.68 -8.03 25.77
C ASN A 93 -14.02 -8.06 24.36
N VAL A 94 -13.28 -9.13 24.06
CA VAL A 94 -12.54 -9.28 22.79
C VAL A 94 -13.39 -9.77 21.62
N ILE A 95 -14.63 -10.18 21.87
CA ILE A 95 -15.61 -10.54 20.84
C ILE A 95 -16.85 -9.66 21.02
N TRP A 96 -17.45 -9.23 19.91
CA TRP A 96 -18.82 -8.70 19.89
C TRP A 96 -19.68 -9.32 18.78
N THR A 97 -20.99 -9.41 19.02
CA THR A 97 -22.00 -9.81 18.03
C THR A 97 -23.30 -9.04 18.23
N TYR A 98 -24.02 -8.85 17.13
CA TYR A 98 -25.38 -8.33 17.10
C TYR A 98 -26.33 -9.50 16.92
N ARG A 99 -26.91 -10.00 18.02
CA ARG A 99 -27.80 -11.17 18.01
C ARG A 99 -29.14 -10.88 17.31
N ASP A 100 -29.68 -9.68 17.55
CA ASP A 100 -30.89 -9.16 16.91
C ASP A 100 -30.56 -7.85 16.18
N PRO A 101 -29.82 -7.93 15.05
CA PRO A 101 -29.39 -6.75 14.32
C PRO A 101 -30.56 -6.05 13.64
N LEU A 102 -30.43 -4.74 13.43
CA LEU A 102 -31.44 -3.97 12.68
C LEU A 102 -31.63 -4.52 11.25
N PRO A 103 -32.83 -4.40 10.63
CA PRO A 103 -33.15 -5.03 9.35
C PRO A 103 -32.16 -4.73 8.21
N GLN A 104 -31.59 -3.53 8.19
CA GLN A 104 -30.61 -3.09 7.19
C GLN A 104 -29.30 -3.90 7.23
N VAL A 105 -28.97 -4.47 8.38
CA VAL A 105 -27.76 -5.27 8.62
C VAL A 105 -28.09 -6.64 9.16
N ALA A 106 -29.27 -7.18 8.81
CA ALA A 106 -29.75 -8.48 9.27
C ALA A 106 -28.77 -9.63 9.00
N GLY A 107 -27.92 -9.49 7.97
CA GLY A 107 -26.87 -10.45 7.63
C GLY A 107 -25.76 -10.60 8.68
N LEU A 108 -25.68 -9.74 9.70
CA LEU A 108 -24.77 -9.92 10.85
C LEU A 108 -25.28 -10.95 11.86
N SER A 109 -26.54 -11.38 11.76
CA SER A 109 -27.09 -12.37 12.69
C SER A 109 -26.34 -13.70 12.53
N GLY A 110 -25.88 -14.27 13.65
CA GLY A 110 -25.06 -15.48 13.66
C GLY A 110 -23.58 -15.25 13.30
N TYR A 111 -23.13 -13.99 13.31
CA TYR A 111 -21.73 -13.63 13.12
C TYR A 111 -21.16 -12.86 14.32
N VAL A 112 -19.88 -13.06 14.60
CA VAL A 112 -19.11 -12.32 15.60
C VAL A 112 -17.90 -11.64 14.99
N SER A 113 -17.45 -10.56 15.58
CA SER A 113 -16.18 -9.91 15.21
C SER A 113 -15.23 -9.86 16.41
N PHE A 114 -13.94 -9.76 16.11
CA PHE A 114 -12.85 -9.84 17.09
C PHE A 114 -12.12 -8.50 17.22
N ASP A 115 -11.62 -8.23 18.42
CA ASP A 115 -10.73 -7.11 18.68
C ASP A 115 -9.34 -7.36 18.06
N THR A 116 -9.01 -6.59 17.02
CA THR A 116 -7.77 -6.70 16.25
C THR A 116 -6.54 -6.09 16.94
N GLU A 117 -6.74 -5.27 17.97
CA GLU A 117 -5.63 -4.75 18.80
C GLU A 117 -5.18 -5.80 19.81
N GLN A 118 -6.14 -6.56 20.34
CA GLN A 118 -5.90 -7.57 21.37
C GLN A 118 -5.66 -8.98 20.78
N LEU A 119 -6.15 -9.26 19.57
CA LEU A 119 -6.03 -10.56 18.91
C LEU A 119 -5.33 -10.46 17.55
N GLN A 120 -4.62 -11.52 17.16
CA GLN A 120 -4.05 -11.62 15.83
C GLN A 120 -5.11 -12.15 14.87
N VAL A 121 -5.72 -11.24 14.12
CA VAL A 121 -6.68 -11.54 13.06
C VAL A 121 -5.96 -11.46 11.72
N GLU A 122 -6.04 -12.53 10.92
CA GLU A 122 -5.33 -12.67 9.66
C GLU A 122 -6.26 -13.12 8.54
N LEU A 123 -5.99 -12.63 7.34
CA LEU A 123 -6.54 -13.15 6.09
C LEU A 123 -5.44 -13.98 5.42
N ILE A 124 -5.71 -15.25 5.18
CA ILE A 124 -4.78 -16.19 4.56
C ILE A 124 -5.27 -16.50 3.14
N GLN A 125 -4.39 -16.28 2.17
CA GLN A 125 -4.66 -16.50 0.75
C GLN A 125 -3.66 -17.49 0.17
N ASN A 126 -4.14 -18.47 -0.58
CA ASN A 126 -3.29 -19.38 -1.34
C ASN A 126 -3.74 -19.36 -2.80
N TRP A 127 -2.99 -18.64 -3.64
CA TRP A 127 -3.23 -18.52 -5.08
C TRP A 127 -2.19 -19.23 -5.93
N SER A 128 -1.02 -19.57 -5.39
CA SER A 128 -0.02 -20.38 -6.11
C SER A 128 -0.42 -21.85 -6.21
N GLY A 129 -1.30 -22.31 -5.32
CA GLY A 129 -1.65 -23.73 -5.16
C GLY A 129 -0.71 -24.48 -4.22
N GLU A 130 0.38 -23.85 -3.79
CA GLU A 130 1.40 -24.41 -2.89
C GLU A 130 1.14 -23.90 -1.45
N PRO A 131 0.83 -24.78 -0.47
CA PRO A 131 0.54 -24.36 0.90
C PRO A 131 1.63 -23.52 1.57
N GLU A 132 2.90 -23.77 1.25
CA GLU A 132 4.10 -23.06 1.69
C GLU A 132 4.18 -21.60 1.18
N HIS A 133 3.38 -21.27 0.17
CA HIS A 133 3.23 -19.93 -0.37
C HIS A 133 1.90 -19.29 0.03
N ALA A 134 1.23 -19.82 1.04
CA ALA A 134 0.11 -19.13 1.64
C ALA A 134 0.57 -17.76 2.18
N VAL A 135 -0.08 -16.70 1.71
CA VAL A 135 0.19 -15.33 2.12
C VAL A 135 -0.74 -14.98 3.26
N SER A 136 -0.17 -14.70 4.43
CA SER A 136 -0.90 -14.19 5.59
C SER A 136 -0.82 -12.66 5.60
N THR A 137 -1.95 -12.00 5.75
CA THR A 137 -2.04 -10.54 5.90
C THR A 137 -2.79 -10.21 7.17
N ARG A 138 -2.18 -9.43 8.06
CA ARG A 138 -2.79 -9.05 9.34
C ARG A 138 -3.87 -8.00 9.12
N PHE A 139 -5.06 -8.29 9.62
CA PHE A 139 -6.20 -7.40 9.60
C PHE A 139 -6.09 -6.32 10.71
N PRO A 140 -6.58 -5.09 10.51
CA PRO A 140 -7.17 -4.57 9.29
C PRO A 140 -6.14 -4.41 8.18
N ILE A 141 -6.58 -4.65 6.95
CA ILE A 141 -5.79 -4.46 5.73
C ILE A 141 -5.89 -3.01 5.26
N TRP A 142 -5.02 -2.60 4.35
CA TRP A 142 -5.14 -1.33 3.63
C TRP A 142 -6.05 -1.48 2.39
N GLY A 143 -6.05 -2.66 1.78
CA GLY A 143 -6.78 -2.98 0.56
C GLY A 143 -6.18 -4.23 -0.09
N ASP A 144 -6.47 -4.42 -1.37
CA ASP A 144 -5.86 -5.47 -2.18
C ASP A 144 -5.02 -4.96 -3.36
N ALA A 145 -4.40 -5.87 -4.10
CA ALA A 145 -3.60 -5.56 -5.28
C ALA A 145 -4.43 -4.86 -6.38
N GLN A 146 -5.73 -5.13 -6.47
CA GLN A 146 -6.62 -4.49 -7.41
C GLN A 146 -6.96 -3.06 -6.99
N ASP A 147 -7.11 -2.80 -5.69
CA ASP A 147 -7.22 -1.44 -5.15
C ASP A 147 -5.95 -0.63 -5.48
N LEU A 148 -4.78 -1.21 -5.25
CA LEU A 148 -3.51 -0.58 -5.62
C LEU A 148 -3.45 -0.28 -7.11
N LEU A 149 -3.76 -1.25 -7.96
CA LEU A 149 -3.80 -1.08 -9.40
C LEU A 149 -4.76 0.05 -9.80
N SER A 150 -5.95 0.10 -9.20
CA SER A 150 -6.97 1.11 -9.47
C SER A 150 -6.52 2.52 -9.09
N LEU A 151 -5.69 2.66 -8.04
CA LEU A 151 -5.09 3.94 -7.66
C LEU A 151 -3.96 4.39 -8.58
N LEU A 152 -3.23 3.44 -9.17
CA LEU A 152 -2.20 3.72 -10.17
C LEU A 152 -2.83 4.04 -11.53
N ASP A 153 -3.98 3.45 -11.85
CA ASP A 153 -4.67 3.59 -13.13
C ASP A 153 -5.43 4.92 -13.26
N VAL A 154 -4.71 6.01 -13.52
CA VAL A 154 -5.29 7.36 -13.64
C VAL A 154 -6.26 7.48 -14.82
N GLN A 155 -7.41 8.13 -14.60
CA GLN A 155 -8.49 8.23 -15.59
C GLN A 155 -8.48 9.58 -16.31
N PRO A 156 -8.76 9.65 -17.62
CA PRO A 156 -8.79 10.92 -18.36
C PRO A 156 -9.91 11.84 -17.82
N VAL A 157 -9.63 13.13 -17.74
CA VAL A 157 -10.61 14.16 -17.33
C VAL A 157 -11.14 14.86 -18.59
N SER A 158 -12.47 14.86 -18.78
CA SER A 158 -13.14 15.43 -19.97
C SER A 158 -13.12 16.96 -20.01
N ASP A 159 -13.08 17.58 -18.84
CA ASP A 159 -13.01 19.04 -18.70
C ASP A 159 -11.54 19.46 -18.75
N LYS A 160 -11.24 20.46 -19.61
CA LYS A 160 -9.92 21.13 -19.62
C LYS A 160 -9.50 21.35 -18.18
N CYS A 161 -8.33 20.84 -17.79
CA CYS A 161 -7.77 21.03 -16.45
C CYS A 161 -8.08 22.45 -15.96
N ALA A 162 -9.04 22.56 -15.04
CA ALA A 162 -9.51 23.85 -14.59
C ALA A 162 -8.46 24.41 -13.63
N SER A 163 -7.43 25.07 -14.17
CA SER A 163 -6.78 26.20 -13.52
C SER A 163 -5.71 26.82 -14.41
N ASP A 164 -5.75 28.14 -14.51
CA ASP A 164 -4.69 29.05 -15.01
C ASP A 164 -3.39 28.99 -14.16
N SER A 165 -3.25 27.98 -13.29
CA SER A 165 -2.16 27.84 -12.30
C SER A 165 -0.86 27.26 -12.87
N CYS A 166 -0.92 26.66 -14.07
CA CYS A 166 0.24 26.21 -14.84
C CYS A 166 -0.11 26.33 -16.33
N PRO A 167 0.00 27.54 -16.93
CA PRO A 167 -0.15 27.69 -18.37
C PRO A 167 0.83 26.76 -19.09
N SER A 168 0.41 26.19 -20.22
CA SER A 168 1.35 25.57 -21.15
C SER A 168 2.24 26.68 -21.72
N ASP A 169 3.44 26.87 -21.17
CA ASP A 169 4.39 27.86 -21.71
C ASP A 169 4.83 27.52 -23.16
N THR A 170 4.52 26.31 -23.64
CA THR A 170 5.03 25.76 -24.91
C THR A 170 3.97 25.58 -26.00
N GLY A 171 2.67 25.78 -25.73
CA GLY A 171 1.59 25.51 -26.70
C GLY A 171 1.47 24.03 -27.13
N SER A 172 2.06 23.11 -26.37
CA SER A 172 2.07 21.67 -26.65
C SER A 172 0.72 21.01 -26.34
N PRO A 173 0.37 19.89 -26.99
CA PRO A 173 -0.81 19.10 -26.61
C PRO A 173 -0.72 18.67 -25.14
N GLN A 174 -1.76 18.99 -24.37
CA GLN A 174 -1.89 18.61 -22.96
C GLN A 174 -2.92 17.50 -22.80
N ALA A 175 -2.57 16.49 -22.01
CA ALA A 175 -3.52 15.51 -21.51
C ALA A 175 -3.62 15.63 -19.98
N CYS A 176 -4.82 15.44 -19.46
CA CYS A 176 -5.10 15.53 -18.03
C CYS A 176 -5.74 14.24 -17.55
N TYR A 177 -5.19 13.70 -16.48
CA TYR A 177 -5.70 12.51 -15.81
C TYR A 177 -5.94 12.80 -14.34
N ARG A 178 -6.80 12.02 -13.71
CA ARG A 178 -7.10 12.08 -12.29
C ARG A 178 -7.04 10.68 -11.71
N SER A 179 -6.32 10.54 -10.61
CA SER A 179 -6.52 9.39 -9.73
C SER A 179 -7.66 9.67 -8.79
N GLN A 180 -8.44 8.64 -8.48
CA GLN A 180 -9.33 8.73 -7.34
C GLN A 180 -8.48 8.96 -6.07
N PRO A 181 -9.03 9.62 -5.04
CA PRO A 181 -8.39 9.56 -3.74
C PRO A 181 -8.22 8.08 -3.37
N TYR A 182 -7.34 7.80 -2.43
CA TYR A 182 -7.39 6.48 -1.81
C TYR A 182 -8.85 6.26 -1.39
N PRO A 183 -9.43 5.06 -1.56
CA PRO A 183 -10.69 4.77 -0.87
C PRO A 183 -10.43 5.26 0.55
N ASN A 184 -11.18 6.25 1.03
CA ASN A 184 -10.95 6.83 2.35
C ASN A 184 -12.22 6.55 3.15
N PRO A 185 -12.12 5.77 4.22
CA PRO A 185 -10.91 5.05 4.61
C PRO A 185 -10.49 4.01 3.56
N PRO A 186 -9.18 3.69 3.42
CA PRO A 186 -8.76 2.50 2.69
C PRO A 186 -9.57 1.35 3.28
N ILE A 187 -9.89 0.31 2.50
CA ILE A 187 -10.66 -0.82 3.03
C ILE A 187 -9.95 -1.33 4.30
N GLY A 188 -10.44 -0.93 5.48
CA GLY A 188 -9.75 -1.16 6.77
C GLY A 188 -8.99 0.00 7.44
N THR A 189 -9.24 1.31 7.25
CA THR A 189 -8.59 2.34 8.11
C THR A 189 -9.38 3.65 8.31
N PHE A 190 -10.29 3.77 9.29
CA PHE A 190 -10.65 5.06 9.90
C PHE A 190 -10.26 5.15 11.38
N ILE A 191 -9.52 6.21 11.67
CA ILE A 191 -8.76 6.46 12.88
C ILE A 191 -9.52 7.49 13.73
N GLU A 192 -10.22 7.05 14.76
CA GLU A 192 -10.70 7.96 15.82
C GLU A 192 -9.80 7.94 17.05
N SER A 193 -9.24 6.78 17.42
CA SER A 193 -8.35 6.64 18.59
C SER A 193 -6.93 7.20 18.39
N LEU A 194 -6.54 7.57 17.15
CA LEU A 194 -5.30 8.31 16.89
C LEU A 194 -5.51 9.79 16.57
N LYS A 195 -6.66 10.41 16.92
CA LYS A 195 -6.76 11.89 16.89
C LYS A 195 -5.61 12.57 17.66
N GLU A 196 -5.02 11.87 18.64
CA GLU A 196 -3.80 12.31 19.35
C GLU A 196 -2.48 11.90 18.67
N LYS A 197 -2.45 10.84 17.84
CA LYS A 197 -1.28 10.44 17.02
C LYS A 197 -1.54 10.74 15.55
N ARG A 198 -1.35 11.99 15.12
CA ARG A 198 -1.41 12.42 13.71
C ARG A 198 -0.54 11.53 12.81
N ARG A 199 -1.10 10.49 12.19
CA ARG A 199 -0.45 9.78 11.08
C ARG A 199 -0.35 10.75 9.91
N ARG A 200 0.84 10.83 9.30
CA ARG A 200 1.07 11.70 8.14
C ARG A 200 0.28 11.15 6.96
N SER A 201 -0.61 11.95 6.38
CA SER A 201 -1.25 11.62 5.10
C SER A 201 -0.28 11.91 3.96
N VAL A 202 0.34 10.86 3.42
CA VAL A 202 1.38 10.97 2.39
C VAL A 202 1.19 9.89 1.33
N VAL A 203 1.05 10.30 0.08
CA VAL A 203 1.18 9.41 -1.09
C VAL A 203 2.67 9.21 -1.40
N GLU A 204 3.08 7.95 -1.49
CA GLU A 204 4.47 7.58 -1.74
C GLU A 204 4.99 8.13 -3.09
N GLY A 205 6.28 8.47 -3.16
CA GLY A 205 6.90 8.94 -4.40
C GLY A 205 6.81 7.93 -5.55
N GLY A 206 7.08 6.65 -5.28
CA GLY A 206 6.97 5.56 -6.26
C GLY A 206 5.56 5.42 -6.82
N HIS A 207 4.53 5.72 -6.03
CA HIS A 207 3.13 5.80 -6.49
C HIS A 207 2.94 6.93 -7.51
N GLN A 208 3.40 8.14 -7.21
CA GLN A 208 3.30 9.28 -8.12
C GLN A 208 4.08 9.04 -9.42
N LEU A 209 5.25 8.41 -9.34
CA LEU A 209 6.03 7.98 -10.51
C LEU A 209 5.28 6.95 -11.36
N SER A 210 4.62 5.98 -10.71
CA SER A 210 3.81 4.97 -11.37
C SER A 210 2.61 5.59 -12.10
N GLN A 211 1.93 6.55 -11.47
CA GLN A 211 0.86 7.32 -12.11
C GLN A 211 1.35 8.13 -13.32
N ALA A 212 2.56 8.70 -13.24
CA ALA A 212 3.16 9.40 -14.36
C ALA A 212 3.45 8.48 -15.56
N ILE A 213 3.92 7.25 -15.29
CA ILE A 213 4.11 6.22 -16.32
C ILE A 213 2.78 5.85 -16.98
N VAL A 214 1.73 5.60 -16.19
CA VAL A 214 0.39 5.29 -16.71
C VAL A 214 -0.16 6.44 -17.56
N ALA A 215 -0.08 7.67 -17.07
CA ALA A 215 -0.57 8.86 -17.78
C ALA A 215 0.15 9.05 -19.13
N ALA A 216 1.48 8.92 -19.15
CA ALA A 216 2.28 9.01 -20.37
C ALA A 216 1.91 7.90 -21.38
N SER A 217 1.81 6.65 -20.92
CA SER A 217 1.40 5.51 -21.75
C SER A 217 -0.01 5.67 -22.33
N LYS A 218 -0.96 6.22 -21.56
CA LYS A 218 -2.31 6.54 -22.07
C LYS A 218 -2.30 7.71 -23.06
N THR A 219 -1.33 8.62 -22.97
CA THR A 219 -1.21 9.79 -23.85
C THR A 219 -0.62 9.41 -25.22
N ILE A 220 0.33 8.47 -25.24
CA ILE A 220 1.01 8.00 -26.46
C ILE A 220 0.98 6.46 -26.48
N PRO A 221 -0.19 5.84 -26.75
CA PRO A 221 -0.38 4.39 -26.62
C PRO A 221 0.44 3.55 -27.61
N GLU A 222 0.94 4.17 -28.69
CA GLU A 222 1.82 3.52 -29.66
C GLU A 222 3.29 3.44 -29.22
N GLN A 223 3.64 4.02 -28.07
CA GLN A 223 5.00 4.01 -27.51
C GLN A 223 5.00 3.52 -26.06
N ARG A 224 6.03 2.76 -25.67
CA ARG A 224 6.26 2.41 -24.27
C ARG A 224 7.11 3.46 -23.57
N VAL A 225 6.99 3.57 -22.26
CA VAL A 225 7.94 4.35 -21.45
C VAL A 225 9.23 3.55 -21.32
N THR A 226 10.36 4.17 -21.66
CA THR A 226 11.70 3.57 -21.58
C THR A 226 12.48 4.07 -20.38
N SER A 227 12.25 5.31 -19.96
CA SER A 227 12.81 5.86 -18.72
C SER A 227 11.96 6.99 -18.16
N ALA A 228 12.03 7.20 -16.86
CA ALA A 228 11.36 8.29 -16.15
C ALA A 228 12.28 8.88 -15.07
N SER A 229 12.26 10.19 -14.90
CA SER A 229 12.96 10.92 -13.83
C SER A 229 12.01 11.89 -13.17
N MET A 230 11.80 11.78 -11.86
CA MET A 230 10.77 12.54 -11.15
C MET A 230 11.29 13.08 -9.82
N ILE A 231 10.97 14.34 -9.53
CA ILE A 231 11.30 15.04 -8.29
C ILE A 231 10.03 15.20 -7.47
N PHE A 232 10.11 14.87 -6.18
CA PHE A 232 9.02 14.99 -5.21
C PHE A 232 9.23 16.27 -4.39
N SER A 233 8.56 17.34 -4.82
CA SER A 233 8.74 18.68 -4.26
C SER A 233 7.98 18.89 -2.95
N LYS A 234 6.82 18.23 -2.79
CA LYS A 234 5.94 18.36 -1.63
C LYS A 234 5.11 17.09 -1.44
N ALA A 235 4.84 16.73 -0.19
CA ALA A 235 3.93 15.63 0.11
C ALA A 235 2.52 15.88 -0.47
N ALA A 236 1.94 14.83 -1.05
CA ALA A 236 0.54 14.76 -1.42
C ALA A 236 -0.23 13.97 -0.37
N SER A 237 -1.46 14.38 -0.04
CA SER A 237 -2.38 13.65 0.84
C SER A 237 -3.04 12.49 0.09
N PHE A 238 -3.29 11.36 0.75
CA PHE A 238 -4.09 10.29 0.17
C PHE A 238 -5.61 10.55 0.27
N GLU A 239 -6.01 11.56 1.04
CA GLU A 239 -7.43 11.90 1.29
C GLU A 239 -8.08 12.65 0.14
N GLU A 240 -7.28 13.13 -0.81
CA GLU A 240 -7.73 13.95 -1.93
C GLU A 240 -7.21 13.39 -3.26
N PRO A 241 -7.96 13.59 -4.37
CA PRO A 241 -7.50 13.22 -5.70
C PRO A 241 -6.13 13.84 -6.04
N LEU A 242 -5.36 13.13 -6.87
CA LEU A 242 -4.21 13.70 -7.58
C LEU A 242 -4.56 13.92 -9.04
N ASP A 243 -4.27 15.13 -9.53
CA ASP A 243 -4.32 15.47 -10.94
C ASP A 243 -2.94 15.24 -11.57
N VAL A 244 -2.88 14.50 -12.68
CA VAL A 244 -1.66 14.19 -13.41
C VAL A 244 -1.75 14.85 -14.79
N LYS A 245 -0.99 15.93 -14.97
CA LYS A 245 -0.91 16.68 -16.23
C LYS A 245 0.27 16.17 -17.04
N VAL A 246 0.04 15.89 -18.32
CA VAL A 246 1.05 15.43 -19.28
C VAL A 246 1.21 16.47 -20.38
N ASP A 247 2.43 17.00 -20.50
CA ASP A 247 2.84 17.96 -21.53
C ASP A 247 3.73 17.23 -22.56
N VAL A 248 3.26 17.06 -23.80
CA VAL A 248 4.06 16.39 -24.84
C VAL A 248 5.07 17.37 -25.44
N LEU A 249 6.27 17.42 -24.86
CA LEU A 249 7.34 18.34 -25.28
C LEU A 249 7.85 18.07 -26.70
N ARG A 250 7.93 16.79 -27.07
CA ARG A 250 8.32 16.35 -28.42
C ARG A 250 7.63 15.04 -28.75
N ARG A 251 6.89 15.02 -29.85
CA ARG A 251 6.32 13.79 -30.42
C ARG A 251 7.06 13.41 -31.70
N GLY A 252 7.74 12.28 -31.68
CA GLY A 252 8.42 11.70 -32.83
C GLY A 252 7.90 10.33 -33.18
N ARG A 253 8.19 9.85 -34.40
CA ARG A 253 7.80 8.50 -34.83
C ARG A 253 8.42 7.40 -33.97
N SER A 254 9.70 7.56 -33.61
CA SER A 254 10.45 6.55 -32.86
C SER A 254 10.62 6.89 -31.39
N PHE A 255 10.72 8.18 -31.05
CA PHE A 255 10.90 8.64 -29.68
C PHE A 255 10.03 9.84 -29.39
N SER A 256 9.49 9.89 -28.18
CA SER A 256 8.81 11.06 -27.65
C SER A 256 9.34 11.42 -26.26
N THR A 257 9.28 12.70 -25.94
CA THR A 257 9.62 13.21 -24.61
C THR A 257 8.38 13.91 -24.06
N VAL A 258 7.98 13.52 -22.85
CA VAL A 258 6.85 14.10 -22.15
C VAL A 258 7.29 14.61 -20.78
N GLU A 259 6.77 15.77 -20.39
CA GLU A 259 6.82 16.25 -19.01
C GLU A 259 5.53 15.82 -18.32
N VAL A 260 5.63 15.37 -17.07
CA VAL A 260 4.47 15.02 -16.24
C VAL A 260 4.55 15.79 -14.93
N LYS A 261 3.43 16.41 -14.55
CA LYS A 261 3.26 17.13 -13.28
C LYS A 261 2.13 16.49 -12.50
N THR A 262 2.37 16.20 -11.23
CA THR A 262 1.31 15.80 -10.29
C THR A 262 0.92 17.01 -9.46
N LEU A 263 -0.37 17.33 -9.43
CA LEU A 263 -0.95 18.42 -8.68
C LEU A 263 -1.99 17.88 -7.69
N GLN A 264 -2.13 18.59 -6.58
CA GLN A 264 -3.22 18.38 -5.63
C GLN A 264 -3.64 19.74 -5.09
N GLN A 265 -4.93 20.05 -5.21
CA GLN A 265 -5.49 21.38 -4.95
C GLN A 265 -4.73 22.47 -5.72
N ASP A 266 -4.50 22.25 -7.02
CA ASP A 266 -3.74 23.14 -7.91
C ASP A 266 -2.28 23.44 -7.50
N GLN A 267 -1.76 22.78 -6.46
CA GLN A 267 -0.37 22.89 -6.07
C GLN A 267 0.43 21.71 -6.58
N MET A 268 1.54 22.00 -7.26
CA MET A 268 2.49 20.97 -7.71
C MET A 268 3.05 20.19 -6.52
N ARG A 269 2.98 18.87 -6.60
CA ARG A 269 3.53 17.92 -5.62
C ARG A 269 4.80 17.27 -6.16
N SER A 270 4.81 16.99 -7.46
CA SER A 270 5.95 16.41 -8.14
C SER A 270 5.94 16.76 -9.63
N THR A 271 7.11 16.66 -10.25
CA THR A 271 7.29 16.86 -11.70
C THR A 271 8.39 15.94 -12.22
N GLY A 272 8.29 15.52 -13.47
CA GLY A 272 9.26 14.63 -14.08
C GLY A 272 9.28 14.65 -15.61
N LEU A 273 10.34 14.10 -16.17
CA LEU A 273 10.51 13.88 -17.60
C LEU A 273 10.53 12.39 -17.90
N LEU A 274 9.78 11.99 -18.92
CA LEU A 274 9.71 10.62 -19.39
C LEU A 274 10.15 10.54 -20.85
N LEU A 275 10.91 9.50 -21.17
CA LEU A 275 11.31 9.14 -22.52
C LEU A 275 10.49 7.93 -22.97
N MET A 276 9.90 8.03 -24.15
CA MET A 276 9.08 6.98 -24.74
C MET A 276 9.65 6.54 -26.08
N ASP A 277 9.45 5.29 -26.45
CA ASP A 277 9.86 4.76 -27.75
C ASP A 277 8.80 3.90 -28.43
N ALA A 278 8.84 3.88 -29.77
CA ALA A 278 8.18 2.84 -30.56
C ALA A 278 9.20 1.71 -30.74
N SER A 279 9.26 0.81 -29.76
CA SER A 279 10.36 -0.15 -29.60
C SER A 279 10.63 -0.95 -30.88
N PRO A 280 11.77 -0.76 -31.54
CA PRO A 280 12.20 -1.65 -32.61
C PRO A 280 12.72 -2.95 -31.99
N GLY A 281 12.61 -4.06 -32.71
CA GLY A 281 13.19 -5.34 -32.26
C GLY A 281 14.71 -5.24 -32.06
N ASP A 282 15.23 -6.09 -31.17
CA ASP A 282 16.62 -6.07 -30.73
C ASP A 282 17.63 -6.28 -31.88
N ARG A 283 18.69 -5.47 -31.87
CA ARG A 283 19.90 -5.70 -32.69
C ARG A 283 21.08 -6.17 -31.86
N ILE A 284 21.12 -5.77 -30.61
CA ILE A 284 22.10 -6.17 -29.59
C ILE A 284 21.32 -6.42 -28.31
N LYS A 285 21.72 -7.44 -27.54
CA LYS A 285 21.15 -7.74 -26.22
C LYS A 285 22.26 -8.21 -25.30
N GLN A 286 22.45 -7.48 -24.20
CA GLN A 286 23.38 -7.82 -23.13
C GLN A 286 22.89 -7.17 -21.83
N ALA A 287 22.97 -7.88 -20.72
CA ALA A 287 22.66 -7.38 -19.39
C ALA A 287 23.69 -7.94 -18.38
N ILE A 288 23.77 -7.29 -17.21
CA ILE A 288 24.47 -7.85 -16.06
C ILE A 288 23.70 -9.06 -15.51
N ALA A 289 24.41 -9.97 -14.84
CA ALA A 289 23.78 -11.08 -14.16
C ALA A 289 23.02 -10.61 -12.90
N MET A 290 21.93 -11.30 -12.59
CA MET A 290 21.28 -11.21 -11.28
C MET A 290 22.27 -11.64 -10.18
N PRO A 291 22.34 -10.93 -9.04
CA PRO A 291 23.22 -11.35 -7.95
C PRO A 291 22.72 -12.64 -7.29
N GLU A 292 23.66 -13.42 -6.77
CA GLU A 292 23.37 -14.64 -6.00
C GLU A 292 22.88 -14.25 -4.59
N VAL A 293 21.58 -14.45 -4.34
CA VAL A 293 20.92 -14.20 -3.05
C VAL A 293 19.97 -15.35 -2.72
N ALA A 294 19.51 -15.44 -1.48
CA ALA A 294 18.50 -16.43 -1.11
C ALA A 294 17.23 -16.25 -1.97
N GLY A 295 16.74 -17.35 -2.54
CA GLY A 295 15.49 -17.36 -3.30
C GLY A 295 14.26 -17.05 -2.43
N PRO A 296 13.10 -16.78 -3.05
CA PRO A 296 11.88 -16.39 -2.32
C PRO A 296 11.46 -17.43 -1.26
N ASP A 297 11.71 -18.72 -1.47
CA ASP A 297 11.35 -19.78 -0.49
C ASP A 297 12.16 -19.73 0.81
N ALA A 298 13.38 -19.19 0.75
CA ALA A 298 14.26 -19.01 1.91
C ALA A 298 14.16 -17.60 2.52
N ALA A 299 13.46 -16.67 1.86
CA ALA A 299 13.29 -15.30 2.31
C ALA A 299 12.13 -15.15 3.30
N MET A 300 12.20 -14.13 4.17
CA MET A 300 11.23 -13.93 5.25
C MET A 300 10.03 -13.12 4.78
N PRO A 301 8.77 -13.56 4.98
CA PRO A 301 7.59 -12.79 4.62
C PRO A 301 7.54 -11.42 5.31
N LEU A 302 7.15 -10.39 4.57
CA LEU A 302 6.89 -9.05 5.09
C LEU A 302 5.44 -8.66 4.80
N ASP A 303 4.66 -8.47 5.86
CA ASP A 303 3.28 -8.02 5.76
C ASP A 303 3.22 -6.48 5.71
N MET A 304 2.86 -5.96 4.55
CA MET A 304 2.55 -4.53 4.33
C MET A 304 1.04 -4.26 4.23
N LYS A 305 0.20 -5.20 4.66
CA LYS A 305 -1.26 -5.07 4.75
C LYS A 305 -1.97 -4.88 3.41
N VAL A 306 -1.38 -5.36 2.32
CA VAL A 306 -1.99 -5.36 0.99
C VAL A 306 -2.21 -6.80 0.57
N THR A 307 -3.47 -7.24 0.57
CA THR A 307 -3.82 -8.58 0.09
C THR A 307 -3.58 -8.68 -1.42
N GLY A 308 -3.38 -9.88 -1.95
CA GLY A 308 -2.99 -10.02 -3.36
C GLY A 308 -1.53 -9.61 -3.68
N ARG A 309 -0.73 -9.16 -2.70
CA ARG A 309 0.69 -8.84 -2.86
C ARG A 309 1.52 -9.66 -1.87
N GLU A 310 2.57 -10.29 -2.37
CA GLU A 310 3.52 -11.03 -1.55
C GLU A 310 4.88 -10.35 -1.58
N ILE A 311 5.44 -10.10 -0.40
CA ILE A 311 6.77 -9.54 -0.23
C ILE A 311 7.56 -10.46 0.67
N ARG A 312 8.78 -10.80 0.27
CA ARG A 312 9.73 -11.56 1.09
C ARG A 312 11.10 -10.88 1.09
N ILE A 313 11.67 -10.75 2.27
CA ILE A 313 12.93 -10.04 2.51
C ILE A 313 14.05 -11.06 2.70
N VAL A 314 15.09 -10.92 1.90
CA VAL A 314 16.29 -11.75 2.01
C VAL A 314 16.99 -11.43 3.33
N ASP A 315 17.42 -12.48 4.04
CA ASP A 315 18.15 -12.41 5.31
C ASP A 315 17.45 -11.61 6.44
N GLY A 316 16.15 -11.36 6.32
CA GLY A 316 15.42 -10.55 7.30
C GLY A 316 15.91 -9.10 7.41
N ALA A 317 16.58 -8.59 6.36
CA ALA A 317 17.23 -7.29 6.33
C ALA A 317 16.32 -6.07 6.63
N TYR A 318 15.00 -6.25 6.53
CA TYR A 318 13.98 -5.27 6.91
C TYR A 318 13.41 -5.66 8.28
N THR A 319 14.00 -5.13 9.35
CA THR A 319 13.59 -5.46 10.73
C THR A 319 13.53 -4.24 11.64
N ASN A 320 12.53 -4.19 12.52
CA ASN A 320 12.37 -3.11 13.52
C ASN A 320 13.41 -3.19 14.65
N ASP A 321 14.20 -4.26 14.70
CA ASP A 321 15.30 -4.44 15.63
C ASP A 321 16.39 -3.37 15.40
N LEU A 322 16.62 -2.52 16.40
CA LEU A 322 17.60 -1.44 16.38
C LEU A 322 19.05 -1.94 16.46
N ASP A 323 19.24 -3.19 16.88
CA ASP A 323 20.56 -3.82 17.03
C ASP A 323 20.91 -4.68 15.79
N HIS A 324 19.99 -4.84 14.85
CA HIS A 324 20.24 -5.56 13.59
C HIS A 324 21.01 -4.69 12.59
N VAL A 325 22.34 -4.72 12.71
CA VAL A 325 23.26 -3.99 11.84
C VAL A 325 23.69 -4.84 10.65
N GLY A 326 23.82 -4.23 9.47
CA GLY A 326 24.24 -4.91 8.25
C GLY A 326 24.82 -3.97 7.19
N PRO A 327 25.25 -4.52 6.04
CA PRO A 327 25.70 -3.72 4.91
C PRO A 327 24.59 -2.77 4.40
N PRO A 328 24.95 -1.67 3.70
CA PRO A 328 24.02 -0.67 3.17
C PRO A 328 23.26 -1.18 1.93
N GLU A 329 22.65 -2.36 2.03
CA GLU A 329 21.95 -3.03 0.93
C GLU A 329 20.64 -3.66 1.42
N LEU A 330 19.67 -3.89 0.53
CA LEU A 330 18.45 -4.62 0.86
C LEU A 330 17.90 -5.33 -0.37
N TYR A 331 17.57 -6.61 -0.22
CA TYR A 331 16.99 -7.42 -1.26
C TYR A 331 15.57 -7.85 -0.90
N ALA A 332 14.62 -7.60 -1.80
CA ALA A 332 13.22 -7.94 -1.60
C ALA A 332 12.69 -8.67 -2.84
N TRP A 333 12.09 -9.84 -2.61
CA TRP A 333 11.27 -10.54 -3.59
C TRP A 333 9.85 -10.01 -3.50
N ILE A 334 9.28 -9.61 -4.64
CA ILE A 334 7.89 -9.12 -4.71
C ILE A 334 7.18 -9.81 -5.88
N ARG A 335 5.94 -10.23 -5.64
CA ARG A 335 4.98 -10.63 -6.69
C ARG A 335 3.57 -10.24 -6.31
N PHE A 336 2.68 -10.29 -7.29
CA PHE A 336 1.25 -10.04 -7.13
C PHE A 336 0.46 -11.29 -7.52
N ARG A 337 -0.76 -11.43 -6.98
CA ARG A 337 -1.65 -12.53 -7.36
C ARG A 337 -2.05 -12.43 -8.84
N ASP A 338 -2.40 -11.23 -9.27
CA ASP A 338 -3.00 -10.95 -10.56
C ASP A 338 -2.09 -10.00 -11.36
N ALA A 339 -1.89 -10.30 -12.65
CA ALA A 339 -1.21 -9.43 -13.58
C ALA A 339 -2.22 -8.69 -14.49
N PRO A 340 -2.14 -7.36 -14.62
CA PRO A 340 -2.99 -6.62 -15.55
C PRO A 340 -2.64 -6.96 -17.01
N LYS A 341 -3.62 -6.82 -17.91
CA LYS A 341 -3.41 -7.14 -19.34
C LYS A 341 -2.45 -6.14 -20.01
N GLU A 342 -2.50 -4.89 -19.58
CA GLU A 342 -1.73 -3.80 -20.14
C GLU A 342 -0.31 -3.79 -19.56
N GLN A 343 0.71 -3.85 -20.42
CA GLN A 343 2.11 -3.88 -19.99
C GLN A 343 2.54 -2.64 -19.19
N TYR A 344 1.99 -1.47 -19.50
CA TYR A 344 2.30 -0.25 -18.74
C TYR A 344 1.78 -0.31 -17.29
N LEU A 345 0.74 -1.10 -17.00
CA LEU A 345 0.25 -1.31 -15.64
C LEU A 345 1.14 -2.30 -14.87
N ASN A 346 1.69 -3.31 -15.54
CA ASN A 346 2.72 -4.18 -14.96
C ASN A 346 3.97 -3.36 -14.59
N ALA A 347 4.43 -2.50 -15.51
CA ALA A 347 5.55 -1.59 -15.26
C ALA A 347 5.27 -0.60 -14.12
N ALA A 348 4.03 -0.10 -14.01
CA ALA A 348 3.61 0.77 -12.90
C ALA A 348 3.62 0.04 -11.55
N LEU A 349 3.05 -1.16 -11.45
CA LEU A 349 3.09 -1.98 -10.23
C LEU A 349 4.52 -2.31 -9.80
N MET A 350 5.39 -2.67 -10.75
CA MET A 350 6.82 -2.88 -10.49
C MET A 350 7.51 -1.59 -9.99
N THR A 351 7.15 -0.44 -10.57
CA THR A 351 7.77 0.84 -10.20
C THR A 351 7.36 1.30 -8.81
N GLN A 352 6.13 1.00 -8.37
CA GLN A 352 5.54 1.51 -7.13
C GLN A 352 6.42 1.26 -5.90
N ALA A 353 7.03 0.08 -5.81
CA ALA A 353 7.82 -0.33 -4.65
C ALA A 353 9.25 0.25 -4.62
N THR A 354 9.74 0.85 -5.71
CA THR A 354 11.16 1.26 -5.84
C THR A 354 11.60 2.29 -4.80
N THR A 355 10.70 3.16 -4.34
CA THR A 355 11.02 4.18 -3.33
C THR A 355 10.99 3.68 -1.89
N HIS A 356 10.54 2.45 -1.66
CA HIS A 356 10.29 1.93 -0.31
C HIS A 356 11.58 1.53 0.43
N TRP A 357 12.52 0.94 -0.30
CA TRP A 357 13.63 0.17 0.29
C TRP A 357 14.84 1.00 0.69
N THR A 358 15.08 2.11 -0.01
CA THR A 358 16.35 2.85 0.07
C THR A 358 16.62 3.39 1.47
N ILE A 359 15.58 3.91 2.15
CA ILE A 359 15.72 4.41 3.52
C ILE A 359 16.08 3.26 4.46
N ALA A 360 15.37 2.12 4.38
CA ALA A 360 15.65 0.97 5.23
C ALA A 360 17.09 0.46 5.02
N ALA A 361 17.52 0.29 3.77
CA ALA A 361 18.88 -0.12 3.42
C ALA A 361 19.94 0.87 3.96
N ALA A 362 19.68 2.17 3.88
CA ALA A 362 20.61 3.20 4.33
C ALA A 362 20.78 3.23 5.86
N LEU A 363 19.77 2.80 6.62
CA LEU A 363 19.84 2.77 8.09
C LEU A 363 20.62 1.55 8.61
N ARG A 364 20.67 0.44 7.86
CA ARG A 364 21.28 -0.83 8.30
C ARG A 364 22.70 -0.72 8.87
N PRO A 365 23.63 0.09 8.33
CA PRO A 365 24.99 0.16 8.88
C PRO A 365 25.10 0.91 10.21
N HIS A 366 24.01 1.47 10.73
CA HIS A 366 24.03 2.43 11.84
C HIS A 366 23.33 1.85 13.08
N PRO A 367 24.08 1.46 14.13
CA PRO A 367 23.50 0.98 15.39
C PRO A 367 22.50 1.96 15.98
N GLY A 368 21.38 1.46 16.51
CA GLY A 368 20.34 2.28 17.11
C GLY A 368 19.42 2.96 16.10
N LEU A 369 19.59 2.71 14.80
CA LEU A 369 18.70 3.19 13.74
C LEU A 369 18.06 2.03 12.97
N SER A 370 16.75 2.09 12.81
CA SER A 370 16.00 1.20 11.92
C SER A 370 14.79 1.94 11.34
N GLN A 371 14.10 1.32 10.38
CA GLN A 371 12.80 1.79 9.89
C GLN A 371 11.75 1.99 11.01
N ALA A 372 11.89 1.37 12.18
CA ALA A 372 11.00 1.58 13.33
C ALA A 372 11.00 3.05 13.78
N LEU A 373 12.08 3.77 13.50
CA LEU A 373 12.22 5.19 13.80
C LEU A 373 11.68 6.10 12.69
N ALA A 374 11.41 5.56 11.50
CA ALA A 374 10.88 6.33 10.38
C ALA A 374 9.51 6.92 10.72
N HIS A 375 9.37 8.22 10.52
CA HIS A 375 8.19 9.02 10.89
C HIS A 375 7.86 9.06 12.39
N VAL A 376 8.71 8.49 13.25
CA VAL A 376 8.60 8.56 14.72
C VAL A 376 9.59 9.56 15.28
N SER A 377 10.89 9.31 15.10
CA SER A 377 11.98 10.23 15.45
C SER A 377 12.73 10.75 14.23
N LEU A 378 12.67 10.01 13.12
CA LEU A 378 13.29 10.39 11.85
C LEU A 378 12.24 10.94 10.87
N SER A 379 12.53 12.12 10.31
CA SER A 379 11.92 12.62 9.09
C SER A 379 12.59 11.96 7.87
N THR A 380 11.86 11.07 7.22
CA THR A 380 12.29 10.33 6.04
C THR A 380 11.39 10.64 4.85
N GLY A 381 11.92 10.51 3.62
CA GLY A 381 11.12 10.58 2.41
C GLY A 381 11.94 10.60 1.12
N PRO A 382 11.45 10.00 0.02
CA PRO A 382 12.09 10.11 -1.28
C PRO A 382 11.99 11.56 -1.80
N LEU A 383 13.10 12.06 -2.33
CA LEU A 383 13.24 13.39 -2.94
C LEU A 383 13.22 13.30 -4.47
N LYS A 384 13.80 12.23 -5.02
CA LYS A 384 13.91 11.99 -6.45
C LYS A 384 13.92 10.49 -6.73
N ALA A 385 13.31 10.09 -7.82
CA ALA A 385 13.41 8.75 -8.38
C ALA A 385 13.73 8.81 -9.88
N ASP A 386 14.69 8.00 -10.31
CA ASP A 386 15.01 7.74 -11.71
C ASP A 386 14.80 6.25 -11.97
N ILE A 387 14.19 5.88 -13.10
CA ILE A 387 14.02 4.48 -13.52
C ILE A 387 14.19 4.34 -15.04
N SER A 388 14.79 3.23 -15.47
CA SER A 388 14.89 2.82 -16.88
C SER A 388 14.41 1.37 -17.02
N PHE A 389 13.59 1.12 -18.04
CA PHE A 389 12.92 -0.16 -18.32
C PHE A 389 13.63 -0.90 -19.45
N HIS A 390 14.08 -2.13 -19.17
CA HIS A 390 14.97 -2.90 -20.03
C HIS A 390 14.31 -4.11 -20.70
N ASP A 391 13.29 -4.71 -20.06
CA ASP A 391 12.56 -5.88 -20.57
C ASP A 391 11.09 -5.82 -20.08
N ASP A 392 10.23 -6.68 -20.64
CA ASP A 392 8.84 -6.77 -20.23
C ASP A 392 8.71 -7.49 -18.88
N VAL A 393 7.76 -7.04 -18.07
CA VAL A 393 7.53 -7.56 -16.71
C VAL A 393 6.20 -8.29 -16.63
N ASP A 394 6.22 -9.46 -16.00
CA ASP A 394 5.04 -10.13 -15.48
C ASP A 394 5.08 -10.01 -13.96
N VAL A 395 4.18 -9.22 -13.39
CA VAL A 395 4.17 -8.96 -11.94
C VAL A 395 3.61 -10.13 -11.13
N SER A 396 3.01 -11.14 -11.78
CA SER A 396 2.58 -12.36 -11.11
C SER A 396 3.74 -13.30 -10.77
N GLU A 397 4.86 -13.13 -11.48
CA GLU A 397 6.11 -13.81 -11.21
C GLU A 397 6.96 -13.06 -10.17
N TRP A 398 7.87 -13.79 -9.52
CA TRP A 398 8.79 -13.21 -8.55
C TRP A 398 9.76 -12.22 -9.21
N MET A 399 9.84 -11.02 -8.63
CA MET A 399 10.79 -9.97 -9.00
C MET A 399 11.74 -9.69 -7.83
N LEU A 400 13.05 -9.73 -8.08
CA LEU A 400 14.08 -9.35 -7.11
C LEU A 400 14.41 -7.87 -7.22
N TYR A 401 14.12 -7.13 -6.16
CA TYR A 401 14.53 -5.73 -5.99
C TYR A 401 15.86 -5.70 -5.27
N VAL A 402 16.90 -5.28 -5.97
CA VAL A 402 18.25 -5.05 -5.44
C VAL A 402 18.38 -3.58 -5.08
N ASN A 403 18.69 -3.26 -3.83
CA ASN A 403 18.77 -1.89 -3.35
C ASN A 403 20.12 -1.61 -2.68
N ASP A 404 21.12 -1.26 -3.49
CA ASP A 404 22.45 -0.90 -3.00
C ASP A 404 22.49 0.61 -2.67
N VAL A 405 22.80 0.97 -1.43
CA VAL A 405 22.98 2.37 -1.01
C VAL A 405 24.44 2.77 -1.19
N VAL A 406 24.68 3.70 -2.11
CA VAL A 406 26.02 4.13 -2.53
C VAL A 406 26.54 5.32 -1.72
N TYR A 407 25.65 6.06 -1.06
CA TYR A 407 26.02 7.20 -0.23
C TYR A 407 24.97 7.45 0.87
N SER A 408 25.44 7.72 2.08
CA SER A 408 24.63 8.24 3.19
C SER A 408 25.41 9.34 3.91
N GLY A 409 24.79 10.51 4.08
CA GLY A 409 25.43 11.66 4.71
C GLY A 409 24.72 12.97 4.42
N LYS A 410 25.01 14.01 5.21
CA LYS A 410 24.37 15.34 5.10
C LYS A 410 22.83 15.30 5.16
N GLY A 411 22.29 14.37 5.93
CA GLY A 411 20.84 14.19 6.09
C GLY A 411 20.14 13.62 4.85
N GLN A 412 20.86 12.87 4.02
CA GLN A 412 20.40 12.25 2.77
C GLN A 412 21.01 10.87 2.58
N ALA A 413 20.39 10.06 1.73
CA ALA A 413 20.95 8.82 1.21
C ALA A 413 20.60 8.63 -0.27
N GLN A 414 21.49 7.95 -1.00
CA GLN A 414 21.33 7.66 -2.42
C GLN A 414 21.53 6.17 -2.69
N SER A 415 20.64 5.57 -3.48
CA SER A 415 20.76 4.19 -3.94
C SER A 415 20.92 4.07 -5.46
N GLN A 416 21.46 2.92 -5.88
CA GLN A 416 21.44 2.44 -7.26
C GLN A 416 20.84 1.03 -7.27
N GLY A 417 19.54 0.97 -7.59
CA GLY A 417 18.78 -0.25 -7.56
C GLY A 417 18.60 -0.91 -8.93
N LYS A 418 18.23 -2.19 -8.89
CA LYS A 418 17.96 -3.04 -10.06
C LYS A 418 16.76 -3.92 -9.76
N ILE A 419 16.03 -4.31 -10.78
CA ILE A 419 14.92 -5.26 -10.68
C ILE A 419 15.19 -6.39 -11.65
N PHE A 420 15.22 -7.62 -11.14
CA PHE A 420 15.38 -8.83 -11.94
C PHE A 420 14.12 -9.69 -11.87
N ALA A 421 13.78 -10.36 -12.97
CA ALA A 421 12.82 -11.46 -12.92
C ALA A 421 13.47 -12.69 -12.27
N ILE A 422 12.66 -13.63 -11.78
CA ILE A 422 13.12 -14.89 -11.18
C ILE A 422 14.01 -15.73 -12.12
N ASP A 423 13.85 -15.56 -13.44
CA ASP A 423 14.67 -16.21 -14.47
C ASP A 423 16.03 -15.53 -14.71
N GLY A 424 16.32 -14.44 -13.99
CA GLY A 424 17.56 -13.68 -14.06
C GLY A 424 17.58 -12.55 -15.09
N ARG A 425 16.51 -12.32 -15.88
CA ARG A 425 16.43 -11.14 -16.78
C ARG A 425 16.42 -9.84 -15.98
N LEU A 426 17.21 -8.87 -16.41
CA LEU A 426 17.18 -7.51 -15.87
C LEU A 426 15.95 -6.76 -16.43
N LEU A 427 14.97 -6.49 -15.58
CA LEU A 427 13.73 -5.80 -15.93
C LEU A 427 13.89 -4.28 -15.92
N ALA A 428 14.54 -3.75 -14.89
CA ALA A 428 14.73 -2.31 -14.72
C ALA A 428 15.98 -1.97 -13.91
N SER A 429 16.45 -0.73 -14.07
CA SER A 429 17.45 -0.12 -13.18
C SER A 429 16.91 1.21 -12.68
N PHE A 430 17.16 1.55 -11.42
CA PHE A 430 16.65 2.76 -10.81
C PHE A 430 17.67 3.42 -9.87
N ALA A 431 17.46 4.69 -9.55
CA ALA A 431 18.22 5.42 -8.55
C ALA A 431 17.27 6.26 -7.71
N ILE A 432 17.36 6.14 -6.39
CA ILE A 432 16.54 6.90 -5.46
C ILE A 432 17.43 7.84 -4.66
N HIS A 433 17.02 9.10 -4.55
CA HIS A 433 17.58 10.05 -3.59
C HIS A 433 16.54 10.27 -2.49
N THR A 434 16.93 10.08 -1.24
CA THR A 434 16.07 10.21 -0.08
C THR A 434 16.64 11.19 0.93
N MET A 435 15.75 11.76 1.74
CA MET A 435 16.09 12.49 2.95
C MET A 435 15.98 11.55 4.16
N ILE A 436 16.95 11.65 5.07
CA ILE A 436 16.92 11.00 6.39
C ILE A 436 17.46 12.01 7.40
N ARG A 437 16.61 12.54 8.28
CA ARG A 437 16.96 13.60 9.24
C ARG A 437 16.20 13.40 10.55
N ASP A 438 16.73 13.91 11.66
CA ASP A 438 15.90 14.10 12.85
C ASP A 438 14.79 15.11 12.60
N PHE A 439 13.69 15.02 13.34
CA PHE A 439 12.73 16.12 13.38
C PHE A 439 13.39 17.36 14.00
N ALA A 440 13.12 18.53 13.41
CA ALA A 440 13.66 19.79 13.91
C ALA A 440 13.10 20.09 15.31
N GLY A 441 13.95 19.92 16.34
CA GLY A 441 13.68 20.28 17.74
C GLY A 441 13.08 19.13 18.57
N GLY A 442 13.77 18.73 19.63
CA GLY A 442 13.31 17.75 20.64
C GLY A 442 12.12 18.22 21.50
N GLY A 443 11.18 18.98 20.94
CA GLY A 443 9.97 19.46 21.61
C GLY A 443 8.76 19.18 20.73
N GLY A 444 7.79 18.47 21.30
CA GLY A 444 6.56 18.07 20.61
C GLY A 444 5.85 19.23 19.91
N LYS A 445 5.94 19.25 18.59
CA LYS A 445 4.90 19.56 17.59
C LYS A 445 5.62 19.63 16.25
N GLY A 446 5.45 18.58 15.45
CA GLY A 446 6.05 18.46 14.12
C GLY A 446 5.73 19.66 13.25
N HIS A 447 6.71 20.54 13.07
CA HIS A 447 6.78 21.43 11.92
C HIS A 447 7.53 20.72 10.79
N ASN A 448 6.92 20.76 9.62
CA ASN A 448 7.33 20.05 8.43
C ASN A 448 8.72 20.49 7.94
N ALA A 449 9.57 19.51 7.65
CA ALA A 449 10.63 19.64 6.67
C ALA A 449 10.23 18.82 5.44
N MET A 450 9.24 19.35 4.71
CA MET A 450 8.79 19.12 3.32
C MET A 450 7.28 19.40 3.19
#